data_AF-A0A3B3IS47-F1
#
_entry.id   AF-A0A3B3IS47-F1
#
_cell.length_a   1.000
_cell.length_b   1.000
_cell.length_c   1.000
_cell.angle_alpha   90.00
_cell.angle_beta   90.00
_cell.angle_gamma   90.00
#
_symmetry.space_group_name_H-M   'P 1'
#
loop_
_entity.id
_entity.type
_entity.pdbx_description
1 polymer ?
#
loop_
_entity_poly.entity_id
_entity_poly.type
_entity_poly.pdbx_seq_one_letter_code
_entity_poly.pdbx_strand_id
1 'polypeptide(L)'
;VSIGYLLVKHSQTDQEPMCPVGMNKLWSGYSLLYFEGQEKAHNQDLGLAGSCLARFSTMPFLYCNPGDVCYYASRNDKSYWLSTTAPLPMMPVAEDEIKPYISRCSVCEAPAIAIAVHSQDVSIPHCPAGWRSLWIGYSFLMVCGICPVPLPNHTLLGTQQEQLPL
;
A
#
# COMPACT_ATOMS: atom_id res chain seq x y z
N VAL A 1 5.10 -14.69 -26.11
CA VAL A 1 4.70 -14.82 -24.69
C VAL A 1 4.79 -13.42 -24.10
N SER A 2 3.66 -12.77 -23.81
CA SER A 2 3.70 -11.45 -23.15
C SER A 2 3.99 -11.68 -21.67
N ILE A 3 5.06 -11.09 -21.16
CA ILE A 3 5.35 -11.10 -19.73
C ILE A 3 4.44 -10.02 -19.13
N GLY A 4 3.33 -10.42 -18.51
CA GLY A 4 2.40 -9.49 -17.87
C GLY A 4 3.03 -8.96 -16.58
N TYR A 5 3.33 -7.66 -16.53
CA TYR A 5 3.78 -7.02 -15.30
C TYR A 5 2.57 -6.48 -14.54
N LEU A 6 2.72 -6.30 -13.22
CA LEU A 6 1.68 -5.77 -12.36
C LEU A 6 2.02 -4.35 -11.95
N LEU A 7 1.04 -3.46 -12.06
CA LEU A 7 1.08 -2.12 -11.51
C LEU A 7 0.02 -2.02 -10.41
N VAL A 8 0.42 -1.53 -9.24
CA VAL A 8 -0.49 -1.29 -8.12
C VAL A 8 -0.65 0.19 -7.91
N LYS A 9 -1.89 0.62 -7.72
CA LYS A 9 -2.22 2.02 -7.41
C LYS A 9 -3.08 2.07 -6.17
N HIS A 10 -2.71 2.92 -5.22
CA HIS A 10 -3.47 3.23 -4.00
C HIS A 10 -4.11 4.61 -4.15
N SER A 11 -5.38 4.74 -3.78
CA SER A 11 -6.10 6.02 -3.94
C SER A 11 -5.91 6.98 -2.77
N GLN A 12 -5.57 6.47 -1.58
CA GLN A 12 -5.62 7.24 -0.31
C GLN A 12 -7.00 7.87 -0.07
N THR A 13 -8.04 7.24 -0.63
CA THR A 13 -9.46 7.62 -0.50
C THR A 13 -10.29 6.35 -0.31
N ASP A 14 -11.57 6.50 0.03
CA ASP A 14 -12.53 5.40 0.12
C ASP A 14 -13.02 4.90 -1.26
N GLN A 15 -12.57 5.54 -2.36
CA GLN A 15 -12.89 5.22 -3.74
C GLN A 15 -11.77 4.45 -4.44
N GLU A 16 -12.15 3.50 -5.29
CA GLU A 16 -11.22 2.70 -6.08
C GLU A 16 -10.47 3.56 -7.12
N PRO A 17 -9.12 3.49 -7.17
CA PRO A 17 -8.38 4.24 -8.18
C PRO A 17 -8.55 3.59 -9.56
N MET A 18 -8.71 4.42 -10.59
CA MET A 18 -8.71 3.96 -11.98
C MET A 18 -7.29 3.58 -12.44
N CYS A 19 -7.19 2.48 -13.19
CA CYS A 19 -5.97 2.06 -13.87
C CYS A 19 -5.58 3.07 -14.97
N PRO A 20 -4.27 3.28 -15.23
CA PRO A 20 -3.82 4.13 -16.34
C PRO A 20 -4.32 3.65 -17.71
N VAL A 21 -4.38 4.57 -18.67
CA VAL A 21 -4.88 4.27 -20.03
C VAL A 21 -4.03 3.18 -20.69
N GLY A 22 -4.72 2.18 -21.26
CA GLY A 22 -4.09 1.04 -21.92
C GLY A 22 -3.66 -0.08 -20.97
N MET A 23 -4.02 -0.02 -19.69
CA MET A 23 -3.79 -1.09 -18.71
C MET A 23 -5.13 -1.71 -18.29
N ASN A 24 -5.23 -3.02 -18.31
CA ASN A 24 -6.43 -3.72 -17.88
C ASN A 24 -6.48 -3.84 -16.35
N LYS A 25 -7.65 -3.64 -15.74
CA LYS A 25 -7.83 -3.84 -14.30
C LYS A 25 -8.00 -5.33 -14.02
N LEU A 26 -7.15 -5.89 -13.16
CA LEU A 26 -7.24 -7.28 -12.72
C LEU A 26 -8.19 -7.41 -11.53
N TRP A 27 -7.94 -6.64 -10.46
CA TRP A 27 -8.85 -6.55 -9.31
C TRP A 27 -8.72 -5.22 -8.57
N SER A 28 -9.64 -4.97 -7.65
CA SER A 28 -9.63 -3.85 -6.72
C SER A 28 -9.76 -4.36 -5.28
N GLY A 29 -9.32 -3.56 -4.32
CA GLY A 29 -9.25 -3.99 -2.93
C GLY A 29 -9.01 -2.85 -1.95
N TYR A 30 -8.40 -3.23 -0.83
CA TYR A 30 -8.01 -2.38 0.30
C TYR A 30 -6.50 -2.36 0.45
N SER A 31 -5.98 -1.21 0.82
CA SER A 31 -4.55 -0.90 0.82
C SER A 31 -3.90 -1.37 2.11
N LEU A 32 -3.33 -2.58 2.07
CA LEU A 32 -2.55 -3.15 3.14
C LEU A 32 -1.14 -2.53 3.17
N LEU A 33 -0.68 -2.17 4.36
CA LEU A 33 0.68 -1.70 4.58
C LEU A 33 1.56 -2.79 5.21
N TYR A 34 1.17 -3.28 6.39
CA TYR A 34 1.86 -4.37 7.07
C TYR A 34 1.00 -5.06 8.12
N PHE A 35 1.41 -6.27 8.50
CA PHE A 35 0.83 -7.00 9.62
C PHE A 35 1.82 -7.08 10.77
N GLU A 36 1.31 -7.11 11.99
CA GLU A 36 2.11 -7.34 13.19
C GLU A 36 1.58 -8.61 13.87
N GLY A 37 2.38 -9.66 13.82
CA GLY A 37 2.08 -10.94 14.47
C GLY A 37 3.17 -11.27 15.47
N GLN A 38 2.80 -11.60 16.71
CA GLN A 38 3.77 -11.83 17.80
C GLN A 38 4.77 -10.66 17.97
N GLU A 39 4.28 -9.42 17.92
CA GLU A 39 5.09 -8.18 17.98
C GLU A 39 6.12 -8.02 16.86
N LYS A 40 6.03 -8.84 15.81
CA LYS A 40 6.92 -8.77 14.63
C LYS A 40 6.15 -8.25 13.43
N ALA A 41 6.63 -7.13 12.89
CA ALA A 41 6.09 -6.55 11.68
C ALA A 41 6.53 -7.33 10.43
N HIS A 42 5.58 -7.58 9.53
CA HIS A 42 5.81 -8.11 8.19
C HIS A 42 5.19 -7.16 7.16
N ASN A 43 6.06 -6.44 6.46
CA ASN A 43 5.67 -5.39 5.52
C ASN A 43 5.40 -5.96 4.13
N GLN A 44 4.43 -5.37 3.42
CA GLN A 44 4.25 -5.55 1.99
C GLN A 44 4.68 -4.28 1.27
N ASP A 45 5.42 -4.42 0.18
CA ASP A 45 5.76 -3.28 -0.67
C ASP A 45 4.47 -2.77 -1.33
N LEU A 46 4.20 -1.46 -1.20
CA LEU A 46 3.04 -0.81 -1.79
C LEU A 46 3.04 -0.89 -3.33
N GLY A 47 4.20 -1.05 -3.96
CA GLY A 47 4.32 -1.27 -5.41
C GLY A 47 3.96 -2.69 -5.86
N LEU A 48 3.81 -3.64 -4.94
CA LEU A 48 3.52 -5.05 -5.24
C LEU A 48 2.06 -5.41 -4.98
N ALA A 49 1.53 -6.35 -5.77
CA ALA A 49 0.14 -6.78 -5.70
C ALA A 49 -0.31 -7.29 -4.31
N GLY A 50 0.63 -7.72 -3.47
CA GLY A 50 0.38 -8.16 -2.09
C GLY A 50 -0.14 -7.05 -1.17
N SER A 51 0.11 -5.77 -1.48
CA SER A 51 -0.45 -4.62 -0.75
C SER A 51 -1.93 -4.37 -1.06
N CYS A 52 -2.50 -5.03 -2.07
CA CYS A 52 -3.88 -4.80 -2.49
C CYS A 52 -4.79 -6.01 -2.27
N LEU A 53 -5.33 -6.13 -1.06
CA LEU A 53 -6.21 -7.24 -0.67
C LEU A 53 -7.66 -6.99 -1.10
N ALA A 54 -8.25 -7.95 -1.82
CA ALA A 54 -9.63 -7.85 -2.31
C ALA A 54 -10.69 -7.77 -1.19
N ARG A 55 -10.38 -8.27 0.01
CA ARG A 55 -11.28 -8.25 1.17
C ARG A 55 -10.59 -7.61 2.36
N PHE A 56 -11.29 -6.71 3.02
CA PHE A 56 -10.85 -6.11 4.27
C PHE A 56 -11.18 -7.04 5.45
N SER A 57 -10.26 -7.12 6.41
CA SER A 57 -10.48 -7.68 7.74
C SER A 57 -9.55 -6.97 8.70
N THR A 58 -10.00 -6.69 9.93
CA THR A 58 -9.12 -6.21 10.99
C THR A 58 -8.02 -7.22 11.33
N MET A 59 -8.29 -8.51 11.09
CA MET A 59 -7.36 -9.63 11.26
C MET A 59 -7.40 -10.55 10.03
N PRO A 60 -6.66 -10.26 8.95
CA PRO A 60 -6.72 -11.04 7.70
C PRO A 60 -5.79 -12.26 7.70
N PHE A 61 -5.20 -12.63 8.84
CA PHE A 61 -4.34 -13.79 8.96
C PHE A 61 -4.67 -14.62 10.20
N LEU A 62 -4.20 -15.86 10.18
CA LEU A 62 -4.23 -16.80 11.30
C LEU A 62 -2.81 -17.31 11.54
N TYR A 63 -2.54 -17.79 12.75
CA TYR A 63 -1.28 -18.44 13.06
C TYR A 63 -1.54 -19.89 13.48
N CYS A 64 -0.62 -20.78 13.13
CA CYS A 64 -0.67 -22.19 13.50
C CYS A 64 0.57 -22.55 14.31
N ASN A 65 0.38 -23.31 15.39
CA ASN A 65 1.47 -23.84 16.19
C ASN A 65 1.95 -25.18 15.60
N PRO A 66 3.19 -25.64 15.93
CA PRO A 66 3.70 -26.94 15.49
C PRO A 66 2.90 -28.17 15.95
N GLY A 67 1.91 -27.99 16.82
CA GLY A 67 0.99 -29.04 17.26
C GLY A 67 -0.30 -29.11 16.44
N ASP A 68 -0.30 -28.62 15.19
CA ASP A 68 -1.45 -28.62 14.26
C ASP A 68 -2.70 -27.88 14.76
N VAL A 69 -2.54 -26.97 15.73
CA VAL A 69 -3.62 -26.10 16.22
C VAL A 69 -3.43 -24.70 15.64
N CYS A 70 -4.46 -24.20 14.96
CA CYS A 70 -4.50 -22.86 14.41
C CYS A 70 -5.45 -21.97 15.20
N TYR A 71 -5.06 -20.70 15.37
CA TYR A 71 -5.82 -19.69 16.11
C TYR A 71 -6.11 -18.51 15.19
N TYR A 72 -7.36 -18.07 15.19
CA TYR A 72 -7.84 -16.90 14.44
C TYR A 72 -8.27 -15.82 15.41
N ALA A 73 -7.75 -14.59 15.25
CA ALA A 73 -8.08 -13.42 16.05
C ALA A 73 -8.10 -13.68 17.59
N SER A 74 -7.27 -14.62 18.07
CA SER A 74 -7.25 -15.06 19.49
C SER A 74 -6.10 -14.44 20.28
N ARG A 75 -5.35 -13.52 19.68
CA ARG A 75 -4.21 -12.79 20.26
C ARG A 75 -4.32 -11.29 19.93
N ASN A 76 -3.44 -10.49 20.54
CA ASN A 76 -3.29 -9.04 20.30
C ASN A 76 -2.49 -8.73 19.02
N ASP A 77 -2.62 -9.56 18.00
CA ASP A 77 -2.04 -9.30 16.69
C ASP A 77 -2.76 -8.12 16.02
N LYS A 78 -2.09 -7.42 15.10
CA LYS A 78 -2.60 -6.17 14.50
C LYS A 78 -2.38 -6.15 13.00
N SER A 79 -3.20 -5.35 12.30
CA SER A 79 -3.02 -5.04 10.89
C SER A 79 -3.03 -3.53 10.66
N TYR A 80 -2.17 -3.08 9.74
CA TYR A 80 -2.02 -1.68 9.40
C TYR A 80 -2.33 -1.47 7.92
N TRP A 81 -3.16 -0.47 7.66
CA TRP A 81 -3.70 -0.15 6.34
C TRP A 81 -3.38 1.31 6.00
N LEU A 82 -3.20 1.62 4.72
CA LEU A 82 -3.13 3.01 4.30
C LEU A 82 -4.47 3.69 4.59
N SER A 83 -4.42 4.85 5.23
CA SER A 83 -5.62 5.59 5.59
C SER A 83 -6.08 6.53 4.48
N THR A 84 -7.31 7.02 4.63
CA THR A 84 -7.83 8.13 3.82
C THR A 84 -7.55 9.48 4.49
N THR A 85 -8.02 10.56 3.88
CA THR A 85 -8.03 11.92 4.45
C THR A 85 -9.22 12.19 5.38
N ALA A 86 -9.94 11.14 5.82
CA ALA A 86 -11.04 11.29 6.76
C ALA A 86 -10.55 11.86 8.11
N PRO A 87 -11.36 12.68 8.81
CA PRO A 87 -10.95 13.30 10.06
C PRO A 87 -10.75 12.24 11.16
N LEU A 88 -9.65 12.38 11.92
CA LEU A 88 -9.30 11.46 13.00
C LEU A 88 -10.47 11.32 14.00
N PRO A 89 -10.98 10.11 14.25
CA PRO A 89 -12.07 9.91 15.19
C PRO A 89 -11.55 10.08 16.63
N MET A 90 -12.39 10.61 17.52
CA MET A 90 -12.04 10.78 18.93
C MET A 90 -11.98 9.45 19.70
N MET A 91 -12.57 8.40 19.16
CA MET A 91 -12.60 7.05 19.72
C MET A 91 -12.31 6.02 18.63
N PRO A 92 -11.84 4.81 18.98
CA PRO A 92 -11.67 3.73 18.01
C PRO A 92 -12.98 3.43 17.28
N VAL A 93 -12.93 3.42 15.96
CA VAL A 93 -14.05 3.05 15.09
C VAL A 93 -14.17 1.53 14.98
N ALA A 94 -15.40 1.04 14.86
CA ALA A 94 -15.69 -0.38 14.77
C ALA A 94 -16.51 -0.71 13.51
N GLU A 95 -16.35 -1.95 13.04
CA GLU A 95 -17.17 -2.53 11.96
C GLU A 95 -17.27 -1.66 10.70
N ASP A 96 -18.48 -1.20 10.37
CA ASP A 96 -18.76 -0.45 9.15
C ASP A 96 -18.23 0.99 9.19
N GLU A 97 -18.02 1.56 10.38
CA GLU A 97 -17.44 2.90 10.55
C GLU A 97 -15.95 2.94 10.19
N ILE A 98 -15.31 1.78 10.02
CA ILE A 98 -13.92 1.68 9.58
C ILE A 98 -13.80 1.99 8.08
N LYS A 99 -14.83 1.69 7.28
CA LYS A 99 -14.78 1.77 5.80
C LYS A 99 -14.28 3.12 5.26
N PRO A 100 -14.72 4.29 5.77
CA PRO A 100 -14.27 5.59 5.27
C PRO A 100 -12.80 5.88 5.54
N TYR A 101 -12.18 5.18 6.48
CA TYR A 101 -10.80 5.39 6.90
C TYR A 101 -9.80 4.54 6.13
N ILE A 102 -10.23 3.54 5.36
CA ILE A 102 -9.33 2.62 4.67
C ILE A 102 -9.19 3.00 3.19
N SER A 103 -7.95 3.23 2.76
CA SER A 103 -7.62 3.50 1.36
C SER A 103 -7.94 2.32 0.47
N ARG A 104 -8.51 2.58 -0.72
CA ARG A 104 -8.72 1.57 -1.75
C ARG A 104 -7.52 1.47 -2.70
N CYS A 105 -7.43 0.35 -3.40
CA CYS A 105 -6.38 0.08 -4.37
C CYS A 105 -6.93 -0.67 -5.59
N SER A 106 -6.18 -0.59 -6.69
CA SER A 106 -6.43 -1.36 -7.91
C SER A 106 -5.13 -1.94 -8.43
N VAL A 107 -5.18 -3.19 -8.88
CA VAL A 107 -4.08 -3.87 -9.55
C VAL A 107 -4.36 -3.95 -11.04
N CYS A 108 -3.41 -3.49 -11.83
CA CYS A 108 -3.51 -3.32 -13.26
C CYS A 108 -2.43 -4.14 -13.97
N GLU A 109 -2.76 -4.72 -15.12
CA GLU A 109 -1.79 -5.36 -16.01
C GLU A 109 -1.07 -4.29 -16.83
N ALA A 110 0.25 -4.23 -16.67
CA ALA A 110 1.12 -3.28 -17.34
C ALA A 110 1.98 -3.97 -18.40
N PRO A 111 2.31 -3.27 -19.51
CA PRO A 111 3.16 -3.81 -20.57
C PRO A 111 4.63 -3.95 -20.15
N ALA A 112 5.05 -3.28 -19.07
CA ALA A 112 6.43 -3.28 -18.58
C ALA A 112 6.49 -2.99 -17.07
N ILE A 113 7.69 -3.04 -16.49
CA ILE A 113 7.92 -2.71 -15.08
C ILE A 113 7.87 -1.19 -14.89
N ALA A 114 7.04 -0.73 -13.95
CA ALA A 114 7.07 0.66 -13.51
C ALA A 114 8.18 0.87 -12.46
N ILE A 115 8.80 2.04 -12.47
CA ILE A 115 9.78 2.44 -11.45
C ILE A 115 9.44 3.83 -10.93
N ALA A 116 9.82 4.11 -9.68
CA ALA A 116 9.81 5.43 -9.10
C ALA A 116 11.21 6.06 -9.18
N VAL A 117 11.28 7.34 -9.56
CA VAL A 117 12.49 8.16 -9.47
C VAL A 117 12.26 9.25 -8.44
N HIS A 118 13.24 9.47 -7.57
CA HIS A 118 13.17 10.41 -6.45
C HIS A 118 14.15 11.56 -6.69
N SER A 119 13.71 12.81 -6.53
CA SER A 119 14.58 13.98 -6.73
C SER A 119 15.44 14.31 -5.51
N GLN A 120 15.00 13.88 -4.31
CA GLN A 120 15.54 14.36 -3.03
C GLN A 120 15.46 15.88 -2.86
N ASP A 121 14.53 16.50 -3.59
CA ASP A 121 14.31 17.94 -3.64
C ASP A 121 12.80 18.23 -3.79
N VAL A 122 12.43 19.51 -3.71
CA VAL A 122 11.07 19.98 -4.01
C VAL A 122 10.74 19.94 -5.49
N SER A 123 11.75 19.86 -6.36
CA SER A 123 11.59 19.78 -7.82
C SER A 123 11.19 18.36 -8.27
N ILE A 124 10.21 18.25 -9.16
CA ILE A 124 9.73 16.98 -9.71
C ILE A 124 10.79 16.40 -10.65
N PRO A 125 11.25 15.14 -10.45
CA PRO A 125 12.27 14.54 -11.31
C PRO A 125 11.71 14.22 -12.70
N HIS A 126 12.48 14.54 -13.75
CA HIS A 126 12.11 14.23 -15.12
C HIS A 126 12.23 12.73 -15.43
N CYS A 127 11.38 12.22 -16.31
CA CYS A 127 11.50 10.85 -16.82
C CYS A 127 12.78 10.69 -17.67
N PRO A 128 13.51 9.56 -17.58
CA PRO A 128 14.57 9.22 -18.51
C PRO A 128 14.04 9.11 -19.95
N ALA A 129 14.93 9.26 -20.92
CA ALA A 129 14.57 9.12 -22.33
C ALA A 129 13.97 7.72 -22.61
N GLY A 130 12.83 7.68 -23.30
CA GLY A 130 12.11 6.43 -23.57
C GLY A 130 11.15 5.98 -22.47
N TRP A 131 10.88 6.83 -21.46
CA TRP A 131 9.90 6.54 -20.40
C TRP A 131 8.72 7.51 -20.48
N ARG A 132 7.53 7.00 -20.12
CA ARG A 132 6.32 7.80 -19.93
C ARG A 132 5.99 7.96 -18.45
N SER A 133 5.50 9.14 -18.08
CA SER A 133 5.01 9.43 -16.73
C SER A 133 3.67 8.73 -16.47
N LEU A 134 3.52 8.14 -15.28
CA LEU A 134 2.26 7.56 -14.79
C LEU A 134 1.60 8.50 -13.77
N TRP A 135 2.31 8.87 -12.71
CA TRP A 135 1.88 9.86 -11.72
C TRP A 135 3.07 10.49 -10.99
N ILE A 136 2.80 11.59 -10.31
CA ILE A 136 3.74 12.28 -9.42
C ILE A 136 3.30 12.13 -7.96
N GLY A 137 4.24 12.21 -7.02
CA GLY A 137 3.93 12.11 -5.61
C GLY A 137 5.09 12.54 -4.72
N TYR A 138 5.05 12.10 -3.46
CA TYR A 138 6.10 12.32 -2.48
C TYR A 138 6.87 11.03 -2.19
N SER A 139 8.17 11.16 -1.95
CA SER A 139 9.07 10.04 -1.66
C SER A 139 8.81 9.47 -0.28
N PHE A 140 8.10 8.36 -0.21
CA PHE A 140 7.75 7.66 1.04
C PHE A 140 8.80 6.57 1.35
N LEU A 141 9.53 6.71 2.46
CA LEU A 141 10.64 5.80 2.80
C LEU A 141 10.24 4.67 3.76
N MET A 142 9.62 5.02 4.90
CA MET A 142 9.31 4.06 5.95
C MET A 142 8.13 4.49 6.80
N VAL A 143 7.39 3.52 7.33
CA VAL A 143 6.41 3.67 8.41
C VAL A 143 6.90 2.88 9.61
N CYS A 144 6.77 3.46 10.79
CA CYS A 144 6.91 2.74 12.05
C CYS A 144 5.67 3.00 12.92
N GLY A 145 4.84 1.99 13.17
CA GLY A 145 3.66 2.13 14.04
C GLY A 145 4.03 2.17 15.52
N ILE A 146 4.93 1.29 15.95
CA ILE A 146 5.46 1.22 17.32
C ILE A 146 6.98 1.28 17.20
N CYS A 147 7.55 2.45 17.47
CA CYS A 147 8.99 2.66 17.34
C CYS A 147 9.68 2.61 18.71
N PRO A 148 10.65 1.70 18.92
CA PRO A 148 11.42 1.66 20.17
C PRO A 148 12.47 2.78 20.28
N VAL A 149 12.57 3.66 19.28
CA VAL A 149 13.60 4.71 19.11
C VAL A 149 12.89 6.00 18.66
N PRO A 150 13.37 7.22 18.98
CA PRO A 150 12.76 8.47 18.50
C PRO A 150 13.04 8.69 17.00
N LEU A 151 12.54 7.81 16.16
CA LEU A 151 12.44 8.02 14.73
C LEU A 151 11.09 8.66 14.43
N PRO A 152 11.00 9.55 13.42
CA PRO A 152 9.72 10.06 12.96
C PRO A 152 8.83 8.91 12.50
N ASN A 153 7.52 8.97 12.80
CA ASN A 153 6.55 7.92 12.44
C ASN A 153 6.54 7.62 10.92
N HIS A 154 6.85 8.63 10.10
CA HIS A 154 7.05 8.53 8.65
C HIS A 154 8.13 9.50 8.17
N THR A 155 8.91 9.10 7.16
CA THR A 155 9.95 9.95 6.55
C THR A 155 9.62 10.22 5.09
N LEU A 156 9.46 11.51 4.73
CA LEU A 156 9.33 11.97 3.35
C LEU A 156 10.66 12.60 2.89
N LEU A 157 11.22 12.13 1.78
CA LEU A 157 12.55 12.54 1.29
C LEU A 157 12.52 13.58 0.15
N GLY A 158 11.35 14.01 -0.31
CA GLY A 158 11.20 14.93 -1.44
C GLY A 158 10.06 14.53 -2.37
N THR A 159 10.10 14.97 -3.63
CA THR A 159 9.12 14.54 -4.65
C THR A 159 9.61 13.30 -5.41
N GLN A 160 8.65 12.55 -5.97
CA GLN A 160 8.92 11.38 -6.80
C GLN A 160 8.02 11.38 -8.04
N GLN A 161 8.47 10.68 -9.07
CA GLN A 161 7.68 10.43 -10.27
C GLN A 161 7.73 8.94 -10.62
N GLU A 162 6.54 8.36 -10.77
CA GLU A 162 6.38 6.98 -11.22
C GLU A 162 6.21 6.94 -12.72
N GLN A 163 6.88 5.98 -13.35
CA GLN A 163 7.07 5.97 -14.78
C GLN A 163 7.18 4.56 -15.33
N LEU A 164 6.84 4.42 -16.60
CA LEU A 164 6.83 3.16 -17.33
C LEU A 164 7.69 3.31 -18.60
N PRO A 165 8.49 2.32 -19.00
CA PRO A 165 9.20 2.39 -20.27
C PRO A 165 8.18 2.32 -21.43
N LEU A 166 8.47 3.02 -22.52
CA LEU A 166 7.69 3.05 -23.75
C LEU A 166 7.89 1.78 -24.58
#